data_AF-A0A2V9ARW9-F1
#
_entry.id   AF-A0A2V9ARW9-F1
#
_cell.length_a   1.000
_cell.length_b   1.000
_cell.length_c   1.000
_cell.angle_alpha   90.00
_cell.angle_beta   90.00
_cell.angle_gamma   90.00
#
_symmetry.space_group_name_H-M   'P 1'
#
loop_
_entity.id
_entity.type
_entity.pdbx_description
1 polymer ?
#
loop_
_entity_poly.entity_id
_entity_poly.type
_entity_poly.pdbx_seq_one_letter_code
_entity_poly.pdbx_strand_id
1 'polypeptide(L)'
;MKKIIEVIEMQDNMDWSKKYYSEEAQAKTEERKKLWSAENQEFWSKEWSDLFGDVEAALGENPANAKAQALAARWKKLVEGFTGGDQQITAGLSKMYQDRPNWPANMQQRMQPFSNKKVWEFIQEAFAAGKTAN
;
A
#
# COMPACT_ATOMS: atom_id res chain seq x y z
N MET A 1 0.98 -22.87 1.17
CA MET A 1 0.92 -21.51 1.74
C MET A 1 1.36 -20.51 0.65
N LYS A 2 0.48 -20.13 -0.27
CA LYS A 2 0.80 -19.25 -1.42
C LYS A 2 -0.30 -18.19 -1.60
N LYS A 3 -0.35 -17.19 -0.72
CA LYS A 3 -1.32 -16.07 -0.84
C LYS A 3 -0.74 -14.70 -0.42
N ILE A 4 0.56 -14.62 -0.20
CA ILE A 4 1.18 -13.40 0.35
C ILE A 4 1.57 -12.39 -0.76
N ILE A 5 1.66 -12.82 -2.02
CA ILE A 5 2.22 -12.00 -3.11
C ILE A 5 1.12 -11.48 -4.04
N GLU A 6 0.32 -10.49 -3.63
CA GLU A 6 -0.62 -9.85 -4.60
C GLU A 6 -0.72 -8.32 -4.48
N VAL A 7 -0.09 -7.66 -3.50
CA VAL A 7 0.07 -6.18 -3.51
C VAL A 7 1.00 -5.73 -4.66
N ILE A 8 1.65 -6.71 -5.30
CA ILE A 8 2.70 -6.53 -6.30
C ILE A 8 2.39 -7.26 -7.63
N GLU A 9 1.31 -8.03 -7.69
CA GLU A 9 0.79 -8.54 -8.96
C GLU A 9 -0.06 -7.46 -9.68
N MET A 10 0.48 -6.25 -9.73
CA MET A 10 0.07 -5.18 -10.63
C MET A 10 0.49 -5.46 -12.10
N GLN A 11 0.89 -6.69 -12.41
CA GLN A 11 1.35 -7.07 -13.75
C GLN A 11 0.21 -7.61 -14.62
N ASP A 12 -0.74 -8.36 -14.06
CA ASP A 12 -1.83 -8.93 -14.85
C ASP A 12 -3.12 -8.11 -14.68
N ASN A 13 -3.37 -7.24 -15.68
CA ASN A 13 -4.66 -6.59 -15.93
C ASN A 13 -4.98 -5.32 -15.10
N MET A 14 -4.11 -4.30 -15.19
CA MET A 14 -4.28 -2.98 -14.56
C MET A 14 -5.19 -2.00 -15.32
N ASP A 15 -5.81 -2.37 -16.43
CA ASP A 15 -6.63 -1.44 -17.23
C ASP A 15 -7.73 -0.76 -16.40
N TRP A 16 -8.32 -1.49 -15.45
CA TRP A 16 -9.33 -0.94 -14.53
C TRP A 16 -8.77 0.15 -13.58
N SER A 17 -7.47 0.13 -13.30
CA SER A 17 -6.80 1.05 -12.38
C SER A 17 -6.19 2.27 -13.09
N LYS A 18 -5.95 2.21 -14.41
CA LYS A 18 -5.40 3.33 -15.20
C LYS A 18 -6.21 4.61 -15.04
N LYS A 19 -7.54 4.50 -14.84
CA LYS A 19 -8.45 5.64 -14.61
C LYS A 19 -8.07 6.52 -13.39
N TYR A 20 -7.27 6.03 -12.44
CA TYR A 20 -6.84 6.81 -11.28
C TYR A 20 -5.52 7.56 -11.50
N TYR A 21 -4.77 7.23 -12.55
CA TYR A 21 -3.46 7.78 -12.86
C TYR A 21 -3.55 8.71 -14.08
N SER A 22 -2.88 9.87 -14.03
CA SER A 22 -2.68 10.70 -15.22
C SER A 22 -1.83 9.97 -16.26
N GLU A 23 -1.86 10.38 -17.52
CA GLU A 23 -1.01 9.79 -18.57
C GLU A 23 0.48 9.83 -18.19
N GLU A 24 0.92 10.93 -17.58
CA GLU A 24 2.29 11.07 -17.06
C GLU A 24 2.58 10.06 -15.94
N ALA A 25 1.66 9.89 -14.99
CA ALA A 25 1.82 8.92 -13.91
C ALA A 25 1.76 7.47 -14.42
N GLN A 26 0.98 7.19 -15.47
CA GLN A 26 0.94 5.89 -16.13
C GLN A 26 2.30 5.57 -16.77
N ALA A 27 2.87 6.50 -17.55
CA ALA A 27 4.18 6.32 -18.17
C ALA A 27 5.27 6.02 -17.12
N LYS A 28 5.32 6.81 -16.04
CA LYS A 28 6.27 6.60 -14.94
C LYS A 28 6.05 5.26 -14.22
N THR A 29 4.78 4.83 -14.06
CA THR A 29 4.47 3.53 -13.46
C THR A 29 4.95 2.39 -14.35
N GLU A 30 4.78 2.48 -15.68
CA GLU A 30 5.29 1.48 -16.64
C GLU A 30 6.81 1.37 -16.62
N GLU A 31 7.53 2.49 -16.51
CA GLU A 31 8.99 2.45 -16.35
C GLU A 31 9.41 1.77 -15.05
N ARG A 32 8.70 2.05 -13.95
CA ARG A 32 8.97 1.44 -12.65
C ARG A 32 8.60 -0.03 -12.56
N LYS A 33 7.63 -0.51 -13.35
CA LYS A 33 7.32 -1.95 -13.46
C LYS A 33 8.55 -2.78 -13.86
N LYS A 34 9.52 -2.19 -14.59
CA LYS A 34 10.78 -2.86 -14.95
C LYS A 34 11.67 -3.16 -13.74
N LEU A 35 11.52 -2.40 -12.65
CA LEU A 35 12.23 -2.64 -11.39
C LEU A 35 11.62 -3.79 -10.59
N TRP A 36 10.47 -4.28 -11.03
CA TRP A 36 9.63 -5.25 -10.34
C TRP A 36 9.87 -6.68 -10.87
N SER A 37 11.11 -7.16 -10.72
CA SER A 37 11.50 -8.55 -11.01
C SER A 37 10.86 -9.54 -10.03
N ALA A 38 10.64 -10.79 -10.43
CA ALA A 38 10.03 -11.82 -9.57
C ALA A 38 10.70 -11.96 -8.19
N GLU A 39 12.03 -11.82 -8.14
CA GLU A 39 12.81 -11.84 -6.89
C GLU A 39 12.49 -10.63 -5.99
N ASN A 40 12.36 -9.43 -6.58
CA ASN A 40 11.92 -8.25 -5.83
C ASN A 40 10.47 -8.41 -5.37
N GLN A 41 9.61 -9.07 -6.14
CA GLN A 41 8.19 -9.24 -5.78
C GLN A 41 8.02 -10.02 -4.48
N GLU A 42 8.75 -11.12 -4.31
CA GLU A 42 8.69 -11.93 -3.09
C GLU A 42 9.19 -11.14 -1.88
N PHE A 43 10.32 -10.43 -2.01
CA PHE A 43 10.87 -9.58 -0.95
C PHE A 43 9.85 -8.54 -0.48
N TRP A 44 9.32 -7.74 -1.41
CA TRP A 44 8.41 -6.67 -1.07
C TRP A 44 7.05 -7.19 -0.56
N SER A 45 6.59 -8.33 -1.09
CA SER A 45 5.39 -9.00 -0.60
C SER A 45 5.54 -9.44 0.85
N LYS A 46 6.69 -10.02 1.21
CA LYS A 46 7.00 -10.38 2.58
C LYS A 46 7.03 -9.14 3.48
N GLU A 47 7.68 -8.06 3.06
CA GLU A 47 7.72 -6.81 3.83
C GLU A 47 6.32 -6.25 4.12
N TRP A 48 5.42 -6.26 3.13
CA TRP A 48 4.04 -5.85 3.32
C TRP A 48 3.27 -6.79 4.26
N SER A 49 3.44 -8.10 4.11
CA SER A 49 2.79 -9.09 4.98
C SER A 49 3.22 -8.94 6.43
N ASP A 50 4.53 -8.79 6.67
CA ASP A 50 5.08 -8.61 8.02
C ASP A 50 4.57 -7.29 8.64
N LEU A 51 4.58 -6.20 7.87
CA LEU A 51 4.05 -4.92 8.33
C LEU A 51 2.57 -5.00 8.70
N PHE A 52 1.74 -5.67 7.90
CA PHE A 52 0.32 -5.86 8.22
C PHE A 52 0.17 -6.62 9.54
N GLY A 53 0.92 -7.70 9.75
CA GLY A 53 0.92 -8.44 11.00
C GLY A 53 1.36 -7.61 12.21
N ASP A 54 2.41 -6.80 12.05
CA ASP A 54 2.90 -5.92 13.11
C ASP A 54 1.87 -4.83 13.49
N VAL A 55 1.15 -4.30 12.49
CA VAL A 55 0.08 -3.33 12.72
C VAL A 55 -1.13 -3.99 13.36
N GLU A 56 -1.51 -5.20 12.94
CA GLU A 56 -2.59 -5.97 13.57
C GLU A 56 -2.32 -6.21 15.06
N ALA A 57 -1.07 -6.52 15.41
CA ALA A 57 -0.64 -6.67 16.79
C ALA A 57 -0.65 -5.35 17.58
N ALA A 58 -0.57 -4.20 16.90
CA ALA A 58 -0.54 -2.87 17.50
C ALA A 58 -1.92 -2.17 17.58
N LEU A 59 -2.99 -2.76 17.05
CA LEU A 59 -4.33 -2.12 16.97
C LEU A 59 -4.91 -1.63 18.30
N GLY A 60 -4.45 -2.18 19.43
CA GLY A 60 -4.87 -1.75 20.79
C GLY A 60 -3.97 -0.69 21.42
N GLU A 61 -2.90 -0.28 20.75
CA GLU A 61 -1.95 0.70 21.26
C GLU A 61 -2.35 2.14 20.90
N ASN A 62 -1.71 3.12 21.54
CA ASN A 62 -1.91 4.53 21.20
C ASN A 62 -1.24 4.85 19.85
N PRO A 63 -1.99 5.35 18.83
CA PRO A 63 -1.43 5.70 17.52
C PRO A 63 -0.33 6.78 17.55
N ALA A 64 -0.25 7.57 18.62
CA ALA A 64 0.81 8.56 18.83
C ALA A 64 2.08 8.01 19.49
N ASN A 65 2.08 6.74 19.93
CA ASN A 65 3.24 6.17 20.61
C ASN A 65 4.39 5.86 19.64
N ALA A 66 5.60 5.67 20.18
CA ALA A 66 6.80 5.44 19.37
C ALA A 66 6.68 4.22 18.44
N LYS A 67 5.97 3.17 18.86
CA LYS A 67 5.79 1.94 18.07
C LYS A 67 4.86 2.18 16.88
N ALA A 68 3.72 2.82 17.09
CA ALA A 68 2.77 3.19 16.04
C ALA A 68 3.40 4.15 15.02
N GLN A 69 4.19 5.12 15.49
CA GLN A 69 4.93 6.04 14.62
C GLN A 69 6.01 5.31 13.79
N ALA A 70 6.70 4.32 14.37
CA ALA A 70 7.64 3.50 13.62
C ALA A 70 6.96 2.64 12.54
N LEU A 71 5.78 2.10 12.83
CA LEU A 71 4.97 1.36 11.85
C LEU A 71 4.48 2.26 10.72
N ALA A 72 4.00 3.46 11.03
CA ALA A 72 3.62 4.46 10.03
C ALA A 72 4.81 4.87 9.16
N ALA A 73 6.00 5.06 9.75
CA ALA A 73 7.22 5.35 9.00
C ALA A 73 7.63 4.20 8.07
N ARG A 74 7.54 2.94 8.53
CA ARG A 74 7.78 1.75 7.69
C ARG A 74 6.79 1.68 6.54
N TRP A 75 5.50 1.90 6.82
CA TRP A 75 4.45 1.98 5.79
C TRP A 75 4.79 3.01 4.73
N LYS A 76 5.15 4.23 5.14
CA LYS A 76 5.54 5.31 4.22
C LYS A 76 6.72 4.89 3.34
N LYS A 77 7.77 4.30 3.91
CA LYS A 77 8.95 3.83 3.15
C LYS A 77 8.59 2.76 2.12
N LEU A 78 7.70 1.81 2.45
CA LEU A 78 7.26 0.80 1.50
C LEU A 78 6.48 1.41 0.33
N VAL A 79 5.58 2.36 0.63
CA VAL A 79 4.86 3.12 -0.40
C VAL A 79 5.83 3.93 -1.26
N GLU A 80 6.80 4.64 -0.66
CA GLU A 80 7.81 5.42 -1.39
C GLU A 80 8.72 4.54 -2.25
N GLY A 81 9.02 3.31 -1.81
CA GLY A 81 9.72 2.33 -2.65
C GLY A 81 8.93 2.02 -3.92
N PHE A 82 7.61 1.85 -3.78
CA PHE A 82 6.69 1.60 -4.89
C PHE A 82 6.43 2.81 -5.79
N THR A 83 6.28 4.01 -5.22
CA THR A 83 5.99 5.24 -5.99
C THR A 83 7.25 5.98 -6.44
N GLY A 84 8.40 5.69 -5.84
CA GLY A 84 9.66 6.42 -6.06
C GLY A 84 9.67 7.79 -5.44
N GLY A 85 8.77 8.04 -4.49
CA GLY A 85 8.51 9.37 -3.98
C GLY A 85 7.81 10.29 -4.99
N ASP A 86 7.38 9.78 -6.16
CA ASP A 86 6.66 10.58 -7.13
C ASP A 86 5.26 10.91 -6.59
N GLN A 87 4.98 12.21 -6.49
CA GLN A 87 3.74 12.72 -5.92
C GLN A 87 2.52 12.40 -6.79
N GLN A 88 2.68 12.32 -8.12
CA GLN A 88 1.59 11.99 -9.03
C GLN A 88 1.22 10.51 -8.94
N ILE A 89 2.21 9.61 -8.85
CA ILE A 89 1.98 8.18 -8.62
C ILE A 89 1.34 7.98 -7.24
N THR A 90 1.86 8.67 -6.21
CA THR A 90 1.30 8.60 -4.85
C THR A 90 -0.15 9.10 -4.80
N ALA A 91 -0.48 10.17 -5.52
CA ALA A 91 -1.84 10.70 -5.61
C ALA A 91 -2.79 9.75 -6.35
N GLY A 92 -2.35 9.14 -7.45
CA GLY A 92 -3.13 8.13 -8.18
C GLY A 92 -3.38 6.89 -7.33
N LEU A 93 -2.36 6.42 -6.61
CA LEU A 93 -2.47 5.33 -5.66
C LEU A 93 -3.49 5.64 -4.56
N SER A 94 -3.43 6.84 -3.99
CA SER A 94 -4.39 7.28 -2.96
C SER A 94 -5.83 7.26 -3.48
N LYS A 95 -6.08 7.81 -4.68
CA LYS A 95 -7.40 7.78 -5.33
C LYS A 95 -7.89 6.35 -5.59
N MET A 96 -7.01 5.47 -6.07
CA MET A 96 -7.33 4.07 -6.33
C MET A 96 -7.82 3.37 -5.06
N TYR A 97 -7.11 3.50 -3.93
CA TYR A 97 -7.51 2.88 -2.66
C TYR A 97 -8.74 3.53 -2.02
N GLN A 98 -9.00 4.81 -2.25
CA GLN A 98 -10.24 5.46 -1.83
C GLN A 98 -11.46 4.89 -2.59
N ASP A 99 -11.31 4.55 -3.87
CA ASP A 99 -12.36 3.97 -4.71
C ASP A 99 -12.50 2.44 -4.54
N ARG A 100 -11.93 1.87 -3.47
CA ARG A 100 -11.95 0.43 -3.19
C ARG A 100 -13.34 -0.21 -3.20
N PRO A 101 -14.42 0.43 -2.72
CA PRO A 101 -15.77 -0.13 -2.82
C PRO A 101 -16.24 -0.38 -4.26
N ASN A 102 -15.69 0.35 -5.24
CA ASN A 102 -16.03 0.27 -6.65
C ASN A 102 -15.05 -0.60 -7.46
N TRP A 103 -14.13 -1.31 -6.79
CA TRP A 103 -13.21 -2.21 -7.48
C TRP A 103 -13.94 -3.42 -8.07
N PRO A 104 -13.41 -4.03 -9.14
CA PRO A 104 -13.91 -5.30 -9.66
C PRO A 104 -13.97 -6.38 -8.56
N ALA A 105 -15.01 -7.21 -8.56
CA ALA A 105 -15.26 -8.21 -7.50
C ALA A 105 -14.09 -9.18 -7.30
N ASN A 106 -13.41 -9.57 -8.39
CA ASN A 106 -12.21 -10.39 -8.34
C ASN A 106 -11.06 -9.69 -7.58
N MET A 107 -10.90 -8.38 -7.77
CA MET A 107 -9.89 -7.60 -7.04
C MET A 107 -10.25 -7.42 -5.58
N GLN A 108 -11.54 -7.20 -5.27
CA GLN A 108 -12.02 -7.14 -3.89
C GLN A 108 -11.74 -8.46 -3.15
N GLN A 109 -12.00 -9.61 -3.80
CA GLN A 109 -11.76 -10.93 -3.22
C GLN A 109 -10.27 -11.21 -2.98
N ARG A 110 -9.42 -10.84 -3.94
CA ARG A 110 -7.95 -10.97 -3.83
C ARG A 110 -7.38 -10.15 -2.69
N MET A 111 -7.94 -8.95 -2.47
CA MET A 111 -7.49 -8.04 -1.44
C MET A 111 -8.02 -8.38 -0.04
N GLN A 112 -8.86 -9.41 0.13
CA GLN A 112 -9.43 -9.83 1.41
C GLN A 112 -8.38 -9.97 2.55
N PRO A 113 -7.19 -10.58 2.33
CA PRO A 113 -6.18 -10.67 3.38
C PRO A 113 -5.66 -9.31 3.88
N PHE A 114 -5.69 -8.29 3.02
CA PHE A 114 -5.26 -6.92 3.33
C PHE A 114 -6.44 -5.98 3.57
N SER A 115 -7.65 -6.54 3.72
CA SER A 115 -8.91 -5.81 3.80
C SER A 115 -9.28 -5.36 5.20
N ASN A 116 -8.48 -5.73 6.22
CA ASN A 116 -8.74 -5.41 7.61
C ASN A 116 -8.79 -3.89 7.80
N LYS A 117 -10.01 -3.36 7.92
CA LYS A 117 -10.28 -1.92 8.03
C LYS A 117 -9.52 -1.29 9.20
N LYS A 118 -9.37 -2.02 10.32
CA LYS A 118 -8.70 -1.51 11.52
C LYS A 118 -7.22 -1.25 11.31
N VAL A 119 -6.54 -2.06 10.50
CA VAL A 119 -5.12 -1.87 10.14
C VAL A 119 -4.93 -0.55 9.41
N TRP A 120 -5.80 -0.29 8.43
CA TRP A 120 -5.78 0.94 7.65
C TRP A 120 -6.14 2.17 8.50
N GLU A 121 -7.18 2.07 9.33
CA GLU A 121 -7.58 3.13 10.27
C GLU A 121 -6.45 3.46 11.25
N PHE A 122 -5.83 2.46 11.86
CA PHE A 122 -4.72 2.65 12.80
C PHE A 122 -3.53 3.35 12.14
N ILE A 123 -3.15 2.94 10.93
CA ILE A 123 -2.06 3.59 10.19
C ILE A 123 -2.42 5.04 9.82
N GLN A 124 -3.67 5.31 9.42
CA GLN A 124 -4.14 6.66 9.15
C GLN A 124 -4.09 7.54 10.41
N GLU A 125 -4.54 7.02 11.55
CA GLU A 125 -4.47 7.70 12.84
C GLU A 125 -3.02 7.94 13.27
N ALA A 126 -2.14 6.95 13.11
CA ALA A 126 -0.71 7.10 13.39
C ALA A 126 -0.08 8.18 12.51
N PHE A 127 -0.39 8.22 11.21
CA PHE A 127 0.07 9.31 10.33
C PHE A 127 -0.47 10.67 10.74
N ALA A 128 -1.73 10.76 11.17
CA ALA A 128 -2.32 12.01 11.62
C ALA A 128 -1.66 12.50 12.92
N ALA A 129 -1.47 11.60 13.90
CA ALA A 129 -0.85 11.90 15.18
C ALA A 129 0.61 12.36 15.05
N GLY A 130 1.36 11.78 14.10
CA GLY A 130 2.74 12.19 13.82
C GLY A 130 2.86 13.57 13.19
N LYS A 131 1.82 14.06 12.51
CA LYS A 131 1.79 15.42 11.94
C LYS A 131 1.49 16.50 12.98
N THR A 132 0.76 16.17 14.05
CA THR A 132 0.45 17.08 15.16
C THR A 132 1.58 17.17 16.19
N ALA A 133 2.52 16.23 16.18
CA ALA A 133 3.64 16.17 17.12
C ALA A 133 4.91 16.91 16.65
N ASN A 134 4.87 17.57 15.49
CA ASN A 134 5.97 18.36 14.93
C ASN A 134 5.63 19.86 14.87
#